data_AF-A0A518HEG6-F1
#
_entry.id   AF-A0A518HEG6-F1
#
_cell.length_a   1.000
_cell.length_b   1.000
_cell.length_c   1.000
_cell.angle_alpha   90.00
_cell.angle_beta   90.00
_cell.angle_gamma   90.00
#
_symmetry.space_group_name_H-M   'P 1'
#
loop_
_entity.id
_entity.type
_entity.pdbx_description
1 polymer ?
#
loop_
_entity_poly.entity_id
_entity_poly.type
_entity_poly.pdbx_seq_one_letter_code
_entity_poly.pdbx_strand_id
1 'polypeptide(L)'
;MPARKAKPERDVAKAYPLSQFADKLRRLAEAVEGGQRFRIQVAGERVSIPPDAMISAEHERGEGGEEVEFQITWKSPVLPGKGEEGKRKPTAAKKPRAKQG
;
A
#
# COMPACT_ATOMS: atom_id res chain seq x y z
N MET A 1 -5.30 -18.31 3.86
CA MET A 1 -4.97 -17.40 2.75
C MET A 1 -3.46 -17.23 2.72
N PRO A 2 -2.74 -17.55 1.63
CA PRO A 2 -1.29 -17.36 1.57
C PRO A 2 -0.93 -15.88 1.72
N ALA A 3 0.14 -15.59 2.46
CA ALA A 3 0.63 -14.24 2.69
C ALA A 3 1.02 -13.58 1.35
N ARG A 4 0.47 -12.39 1.08
CA ARG A 4 0.91 -11.59 -0.07
C ARG A 4 2.29 -11.01 0.25
N LYS A 5 3.29 -11.29 -0.59
CA LYS A 5 4.61 -10.63 -0.49
C LYS A 5 4.44 -9.11 -0.54
N ALA A 6 5.24 -8.40 0.25
CA ALA A 6 5.34 -6.95 0.15
C ALA A 6 5.73 -6.57 -1.29
N LYS A 7 5.05 -5.57 -1.85
CA LYS A 7 5.40 -5.01 -3.15
C LYS A 7 6.57 -4.04 -2.99
N PRO A 8 7.47 -3.93 -3.97
CA PRO A 8 8.51 -2.90 -3.95
C PRO A 8 7.91 -1.49 -3.96
N GLU A 9 8.67 -0.51 -3.49
CA GLU A 9 8.32 0.90 -3.65
C GLU A 9 8.18 1.24 -5.14
N ARG A 10 7.19 2.06 -5.46
CA ARG A 10 6.84 2.40 -6.84
C ARG A 10 6.25 3.79 -6.89
N ASP A 11 6.93 4.66 -7.63
CA ASP A 11 6.46 6.01 -7.94
C ASP A 11 6.47 6.21 -9.46
N VAL A 12 5.31 6.52 -10.05
CA VAL A 12 5.18 6.68 -11.51
C VAL A 12 4.01 7.56 -11.88
N ALA A 13 4.28 8.57 -12.70
CA ALA A 13 3.28 9.37 -13.39
C ALA A 13 3.01 8.81 -14.79
N LYS A 14 1.75 8.80 -15.22
CA LYS A 14 1.38 8.41 -16.58
C LYS A 14 0.30 9.32 -17.14
N ALA A 15 0.63 10.03 -18.21
CA ALA A 15 -0.36 10.75 -19.00
C ALA A 15 -1.19 9.78 -19.86
N TYR A 16 -2.46 10.12 -20.06
CA TYR A 16 -3.42 9.39 -20.89
C TYR A 16 -4.08 10.34 -21.89
N PRO A 17 -4.56 9.83 -23.03
CA PRO A 17 -5.51 10.57 -23.86
C PRO A 17 -6.76 10.95 -23.06
N LEU A 18 -7.34 12.11 -23.38
CA LEU A 18 -8.50 12.68 -22.67
C LEU A 18 -9.66 11.69 -22.49
N SER A 19 -10.02 10.95 -23.54
CA SER A 19 -11.11 9.96 -23.48
C SER A 19 -10.82 8.83 -22.49
N GLN A 20 -9.61 8.27 -22.51
CA GLN A 20 -9.21 7.21 -21.59
C GLN A 20 -9.15 7.70 -20.14
N PHE A 21 -8.75 8.96 -19.95
CA PHE A 21 -8.76 9.57 -18.62
C PHE A 21 -10.19 9.77 -18.11
N ALA A 22 -11.08 10.33 -18.92
CA ALA A 22 -12.49 10.51 -18.59
C ALA A 22 -13.18 9.17 -18.25
N ASP A 23 -12.90 8.11 -19.01
CA ASP A 23 -13.46 6.78 -18.75
C ASP A 23 -12.98 6.18 -17.43
N LYS A 24 -11.73 6.45 -17.02
CA LYS A 24 -11.22 6.04 -15.71
C LYS A 24 -11.96 6.78 -14.59
N LEU A 25 -12.19 8.09 -14.75
CA LEU A 25 -12.91 8.89 -13.76
C LEU A 25 -14.35 8.43 -13.59
N ARG A 26 -15.08 8.16 -14.68
CA ARG A 26 -16.46 7.65 -14.59
C ARG A 26 -16.55 6.33 -13.84
N ARG A 27 -15.67 5.38 -14.17
CA ARG A 27 -15.64 4.08 -13.49
C ARG A 27 -15.21 4.19 -12.03
N LEU A 28 -14.35 5.16 -11.70
CA LEU A 28 -14.01 5.45 -10.30
C LEU A 28 -15.24 6.00 -9.57
N ALA A 29 -15.95 6.98 -10.16
CA ALA A 29 -17.15 7.56 -9.58
C ALA A 29 -18.22 6.50 -9.30
N GLU A 30 -18.54 5.65 -10.28
CA GLU A 30 -19.47 4.52 -10.11
C GLU A 30 -19.06 3.59 -8.95
N ALA A 31 -17.77 3.27 -8.84
CA ALA A 31 -17.27 2.40 -7.78
C ALA A 31 -17.35 3.06 -6.39
N VAL A 32 -17.06 4.35 -6.30
CA VAL A 32 -17.14 5.12 -5.05
C VAL A 32 -18.60 5.24 -4.59
N GLU A 33 -19.50 5.65 -5.50
CA GLU A 33 -20.94 5.75 -5.22
C GLU A 33 -21.55 4.40 -4.83
N GLY A 34 -21.12 3.32 -5.48
CA GLY A 34 -21.58 1.97 -5.19
C GLY A 34 -20.94 1.32 -3.96
N GLY A 35 -19.96 1.96 -3.30
CA GLY A 35 -19.19 1.33 -2.21
C GLY A 35 -18.44 0.06 -2.66
N GLN A 36 -18.01 0.03 -3.92
CA GLN A 36 -17.41 -1.13 -4.56
C GLN A 36 -15.89 -1.00 -4.67
N ARG A 37 -15.21 -2.14 -4.76
CA ARG A 37 -13.78 -2.20 -5.02
C ARG A 37 -13.47 -1.76 -6.46
N PHE A 38 -12.72 -0.68 -6.63
CA PHE A 38 -12.29 -0.21 -7.94
C PHE A 38 -11.00 -0.91 -8.39
N ARG A 39 -10.95 -1.36 -9.65
CA ARG A 39 -9.75 -1.96 -10.26
C ARG A 39 -9.31 -1.16 -11.47
N ILE A 40 -8.05 -0.75 -11.47
CA ILE A 40 -7.44 0.06 -12.53
C ILE A 40 -6.07 -0.49 -12.91
N GLN A 41 -5.65 -0.25 -14.14
CA GLN A 41 -4.27 -0.48 -14.58
C GLN A 41 -3.54 0.85 -14.74
N VAL A 42 -2.37 0.98 -14.12
CA VAL A 42 -1.51 2.16 -14.16
C VAL A 42 -0.10 1.72 -14.55
N ALA A 43 0.41 2.19 -15.69
CA ALA A 43 1.73 1.83 -16.21
C ALA A 43 2.04 0.32 -16.09
N GLY A 44 1.14 -0.51 -16.61
CA GLY A 44 1.28 -1.98 -16.63
C GLY A 44 0.84 -2.71 -15.37
N GLU A 45 0.72 -2.05 -14.22
CA GLU A 45 0.34 -2.69 -12.97
C GLU A 45 -1.16 -2.62 -12.71
N ARG A 46 -1.76 -3.74 -12.29
CA ARG A 46 -3.15 -3.80 -11.82
C ARG A 46 -3.21 -3.40 -10.34
N VAL A 47 -3.90 -2.30 -10.07
CA VAL A 47 -4.17 -1.76 -8.73
C VAL A 47 -5.62 -2.07 -8.35
N SER A 48 -5.83 -2.48 -7.11
CA SER A 48 -7.14 -2.84 -6.55
C SER A 48 -7.41 -1.98 -5.32
N ILE A 49 -8.21 -0.94 -5.49
CA ILE A 49 -8.54 0.05 -4.47
C ILE A 49 -9.73 -0.45 -3.67
N PRO A 50 -9.64 -0.55 -2.33
CA PRO A 50 -10.74 -1.03 -1.51
C PRO A 50 -11.82 0.06 -1.33
N PRO A 51 -13.06 -0.32 -0.99
CA PRO A 51 -14.17 0.64 -0.88
C PRO A 51 -14.05 1.59 0.33
N ASP A 52 -13.19 1.27 1.29
CA ASP A 52 -12.86 2.09 2.47
C ASP A 52 -11.61 2.97 2.24
N ALA A 53 -11.18 3.14 0.99
CA ALA A 53 -10.11 4.08 0.65
C ALA A 53 -10.54 5.52 0.96
N MET A 54 -9.59 6.32 1.41
CA MET A 54 -9.78 7.75 1.64
C MET A 54 -9.50 8.51 0.34
N ILE A 55 -10.40 9.42 -0.02
CA ILE A 55 -10.28 10.27 -1.21
C ILE A 55 -10.14 11.72 -0.75
N SER A 56 -9.15 12.43 -1.27
CA SER A 56 -8.96 13.85 -1.05
C SER A 56 -8.71 14.56 -2.39
N ALA A 57 -8.99 15.86 -2.42
CA ALA A 57 -8.57 16.74 -3.50
C ALA A 57 -7.65 17.81 -2.90
N GLU A 58 -6.49 17.98 -3.49
CA GLU A 58 -5.53 19.02 -3.13
C GLU A 58 -5.48 20.05 -4.26
N HIS A 59 -5.32 21.31 -3.89
CA HIS A 59 -5.28 22.43 -4.82
C HIS A 59 -4.11 23.32 -4.42
N GLU A 60 -3.26 23.62 -5.39
CA GLU A 60 -2.09 24.48 -5.20
C GLU A 60 -2.09 25.60 -6.26
N ARG A 61 -1.65 26.79 -5.83
CA ARG A 61 -1.43 27.93 -6.70
C ARG A 61 -0.07 28.55 -6.39
N GLY A 62 0.77 28.68 -7.41
CA GLY A 62 2.12 29.25 -7.31
C GLY A 62 2.58 29.94 -8.58
N GLU A 63 3.86 30.32 -8.64
CA GLU A 63 4.46 30.99 -9.82
C GLU A 63 4.39 30.13 -11.10
N GLY A 64 4.41 28.80 -10.96
CA GLY A 64 4.38 27.85 -12.08
C GLY A 64 2.98 27.56 -12.64
N GLY A 65 1.92 28.00 -11.95
CA GLY A 65 0.54 27.76 -12.38
C GLY A 65 -0.41 27.38 -11.24
N GLU A 66 -1.46 26.68 -11.63
CA GLU A 66 -2.55 26.23 -10.76
C GLU A 66 -2.79 24.74 -11.01
N GLU A 67 -2.78 23.97 -9.93
CA GLU A 67 -2.80 22.51 -9.99
C GLU A 67 -3.88 21.96 -9.06
N VAL A 68 -4.59 20.93 -9.54
CA VAL A 68 -5.56 20.17 -8.74
C VAL A 68 -5.22 18.70 -8.85
N GLU A 69 -5.03 18.05 -7.71
CA GLU A 69 -4.76 16.61 -7.62
C GLU A 69 -5.85 15.88 -6.87
N PHE A 70 -6.32 14.77 -7.45
CA PHE A 70 -7.18 13.82 -6.74
C PHE A 70 -6.32 12.69 -6.19
N GLN A 71 -6.31 12.55 -4.88
CA GLN A 71 -5.54 11.53 -4.19
C GLN A 71 -6.46 10.44 -3.62
N ILE A 72 -6.04 9.18 -3.77
CA ILE A 72 -6.73 8.02 -3.21
C ILE A 72 -5.72 7.24 -2.37
N THR A 73 -5.97 7.13 -1.07
CA THR A 73 -5.08 6.44 -0.13
C THR A 73 -5.80 5.30 0.57
N TRP A 74 -5.06 4.22 0.85
CA TRP A 74 -5.57 3.11 1.64
C TRP A 74 -4.42 2.41 2.35
N LYS A 75 -4.70 1.81 3.50
CA LYS A 75 -3.71 0.98 4.19
C LYS A 75 -3.63 -0.36 3.49
N SER A 76 -2.43 -0.74 3.06
CA SER A 76 -2.18 -2.11 2.62
C SER A 76 -2.11 -3.00 3.87
N PRO A 77 -2.77 -4.18 3.90
CA PRO A 77 -2.56 -5.12 4.98
C PRO A 77 -1.14 -5.69 4.86
N VAL A 78 -0.19 -5.03 5.51
CA VAL A 78 1.14 -5.58 5.75
C VAL A 78 0.97 -6.63 6.85
N LEU A 79 0.95 -7.91 6.47
CA LEU A 79 1.11 -8.96 7.46
C LEU A 79 2.55 -8.90 7.98
N PRO A 80 2.79 -9.07 9.30
CA PRO A 80 4.14 -9.08 9.83
C PRO A 80 4.94 -10.17 9.13
N GLY A 81 6.02 -9.77 8.45
CA GLY A 81 6.95 -10.71 7.85
C GLY A 81 7.54 -11.61 8.94
N LYS A 82 7.43 -12.93 8.78
CA LYS A 82 8.31 -13.86 9.50
C LYS A 82 9.74 -13.53 9.09
N GLY A 83 10.52 -12.85 9.94
CA GLY A 83 11.89 -12.48 9.59
C GLY A 83 12.65 -11.57 10.55
N GLU A 84 12.33 -11.54 11.85
CA GLU A 84 13.33 -11.19 12.88
C GLU A 84 13.30 -12.27 13.97
N GLU A 85 13.82 -13.44 13.61
CA GLU A 85 14.03 -14.52 14.55
C GLU A 85 15.33 -14.24 15.35
N GLY A 86 15.16 -13.77 16.58
CA GLY A 86 16.01 -14.14 17.71
C GLY A 86 17.47 -13.67 17.71
N LYS A 87 17.72 -12.44 18.16
CA LYS A 87 18.89 -12.16 19.03
C LYS A 87 18.47 -12.21 20.49
N ARG A 88 18.12 -13.40 21.01
CA ARG A 88 18.16 -13.64 22.46
C ARG A 88 19.55 -14.16 22.81
N LYS A 89 20.33 -13.29 23.46
CA LYS A 89 21.61 -13.60 24.09
C LYS A 89 21.37 -14.73 25.12
N PRO A 90 22.10 -15.85 25.11
CA PRO A 90 21.93 -16.85 26.16
C PRO A 90 22.50 -16.28 27.46
N THR A 91 21.63 -16.17 28.47
CA THR A 91 22.01 -15.91 29.85
C THR A 91 22.68 -17.16 30.41
N ALA A 92 23.91 -17.03 30.89
CA ALA A 92 24.63 -18.10 31.57
C ALA A 92 23.94 -18.41 32.90
N ALA A 93 23.22 -19.53 32.96
CA ALA A 93 22.68 -20.09 34.19
C ALA A 93 23.45 -21.36 34.58
N LYS A 94 24.13 -21.24 35.74
CA LYS A 94 24.71 -22.24 36.63
C LYS A 94 24.38 -23.72 36.35
N LYS A 95 25.45 -24.52 36.23
CA LYS A 95 25.45 -25.99 36.34
C LYS A 95 25.42 -26.41 37.83
N PRO A 96 24.54 -27.34 38.26
CA PRO A 96 24.67 -27.98 39.57
C PRO A 96 25.13 -29.44 39.48
N ARG A 97 25.77 -29.90 40.58
CA ARG A 97 25.95 -31.30 41.07
C ARG A 97 26.88 -32.23 40.25
N ALA A 98 27.56 -33.25 40.78
CA ALA A 98 27.72 -33.82 42.13
C ALA A 98 28.99 -34.71 42.17
N LYS A 99 29.38 -35.11 43.40
CA LYS A 99 30.43 -36.05 43.86
C LYS A 99 30.78 -37.27 42.99
N GLN A 100 32.07 -37.64 42.96
CA GLN A 100 32.71 -38.96 43.23
C GLN A 100 34.18 -38.87 42.77
N GLY A 101 35.22 -39.33 43.47
CA GLY A 101 35.38 -39.98 44.78
C GLY A 101 36.79 -39.70 45.30
#